data_AF-A0A353PTB5-F1
#
_entry.id   AF-A0A353PTB5-F1
#
_cell.length_a   1.000
_cell.length_b   1.000
_cell.length_c   1.000
_cell.angle_alpha   90.00
_cell.angle_beta   90.00
_cell.angle_gamma   90.00
#
_symmetry.space_group_name_H-M   'P 1'
#
loop_
_entity.id
_entity.type
_entity.pdbx_description
1 polymer ?
#
loop_
_entity_poly.entity_id
_entity_poly.type
_entity_poly.pdbx_seq_one_letter_code
_entity_poly.pdbx_strand_id
1 'polypeptide(L)'
;FGELNPGGSVATSAWEFARWIGCTELFFAGLDLSFPCKKTHAREGIFEKQARNEETRFAPFSTKAAFSLFSAPSLEKENYKGETVLSDSRMELYAWWFESKIAEHKTKTYVLSEEGLKIPGIDFYNIEKLLNQKNIEKKECSIPPLHKNTDLISKIKSELQKQIASDLKLCQEAMKAIDKNNTTSFETAEKLKTILTQSPLYPILPLAGESDRQIQKKARKKAMLENKEFSHVLLFCFFENAQKAILFLEKSLQYA
;
A
#
# COMPACT_ATOMS: atom_id res chain seq x y z
N PHE A 1 -18.59 -2.31 -22.99
CA PHE A 1 -17.33 -2.35 -22.23
C PHE A 1 -17.34 -3.60 -21.36
N GLY A 2 -16.23 -4.33 -21.27
CA GLY A 2 -16.13 -5.53 -20.43
C GLY A 2 -15.89 -5.21 -18.95
N GLU A 3 -15.95 -6.24 -18.10
CA GLU A 3 -15.66 -6.13 -16.66
C GLU A 3 -14.16 -5.91 -16.40
N LEU A 4 -13.87 -5.15 -15.35
CA LEU A 4 -12.52 -4.85 -14.88
C LEU A 4 -12.21 -5.75 -13.69
N ASN A 5 -11.32 -6.73 -13.89
CA ASN A 5 -11.04 -7.78 -12.90
C ASN A 5 -9.60 -7.66 -12.38
N PRO A 6 -9.36 -6.90 -11.29
CA PRO A 6 -8.01 -6.68 -10.78
C PRO A 6 -7.43 -7.96 -10.19
N GLY A 7 -6.19 -8.30 -10.56
CA GLY A 7 -5.49 -9.53 -10.16
C GLY A 7 -4.82 -9.50 -8.79
N GLY A 8 -5.23 -8.59 -7.89
CA GLY A 8 -4.71 -8.52 -6.52
C GLY A 8 -3.37 -7.78 -6.35
N SER A 9 -2.82 -7.18 -7.41
CA SER A 9 -1.65 -6.29 -7.32
C SER A 9 -1.83 -4.99 -8.11
N VAL A 10 -0.98 -4.00 -7.86
CA VAL A 10 -0.99 -2.73 -8.60
C VAL A 10 -0.68 -2.96 -10.08
N ALA A 11 0.28 -3.83 -10.39
CA ALA A 11 0.68 -4.12 -11.76
C ALA A 11 -0.42 -4.83 -12.56
N THR A 12 -1.10 -5.80 -11.95
CA THR A 12 -2.22 -6.51 -12.60
C THR A 12 -3.41 -5.60 -12.84
N SER A 13 -3.71 -4.71 -11.88
CA SER A 13 -4.75 -3.68 -12.04
C SER A 13 -4.40 -2.67 -13.13
N ALA A 14 -3.14 -2.23 -13.20
CA ALA A 14 -2.68 -1.30 -14.24
C ALA A 14 -2.77 -1.91 -15.64
N TRP A 15 -2.42 -3.19 -15.78
CA TRP A 15 -2.55 -3.92 -17.04
C TRP A 15 -4.00 -4.03 -17.51
N GLU A 16 -4.89 -4.47 -16.62
CA GLU A 16 -6.32 -4.57 -16.90
C GLU A 16 -6.90 -3.23 -17.31
N PHE A 17 -6.56 -2.17 -16.56
CA PHE A 17 -7.02 -0.83 -16.86
C PHE A 17 -6.53 -0.37 -18.24
N ALA A 18 -5.25 -0.51 -18.54
CA ALA A 18 -4.66 -0.11 -19.81
C ALA A 18 -5.29 -0.88 -21.00
N ARG A 19 -5.52 -2.18 -20.85
CA ARG A 19 -6.29 -2.97 -21.83
C ARG A 19 -7.72 -2.45 -21.97
N TRP A 20 -8.40 -2.18 -20.86
CA TRP A 20 -9.80 -1.76 -20.82
C TRP A 20 -10.02 -0.41 -21.50
N ILE A 21 -9.07 0.52 -21.37
CA ILE A 21 -9.06 1.81 -22.09
C ILE A 21 -8.67 1.68 -23.58
N GLY A 22 -8.37 0.45 -24.05
CA GLY A 22 -8.10 0.17 -25.45
C GLY A 22 -6.64 0.31 -25.88
N CYS A 23 -5.68 0.26 -24.94
CA CYS A 23 -4.27 0.14 -25.30
C CYS A 23 -4.01 -1.22 -26.00
N THR A 24 -3.32 -1.16 -27.14
CA THR A 24 -3.00 -2.35 -27.95
C THR A 24 -1.62 -2.92 -27.63
N GLU A 25 -0.70 -2.07 -27.17
CA GLU A 25 0.67 -2.42 -26.81
C GLU A 25 0.98 -1.82 -25.43
N LEU A 26 1.48 -2.66 -24.51
CA LEU A 26 1.89 -2.25 -23.17
C LEU A 26 3.36 -2.59 -22.95
N PHE A 27 4.06 -1.70 -22.26
CA PHE A 27 5.47 -1.86 -21.91
C PHE A 27 5.62 -1.73 -20.39
N PHE A 28 6.16 -2.76 -19.76
CA PHE A 28 6.43 -2.78 -18.33
C PHE A 28 7.87 -2.38 -18.03
N ALA A 29 8.02 -1.43 -17.11
CA ALA A 29 9.27 -1.15 -16.43
C ALA A 29 9.15 -1.59 -14.97
N GLY A 30 10.08 -2.41 -14.48
CA GLY A 30 10.11 -2.88 -13.09
C GLY A 30 9.13 -4.00 -12.75
N LEU A 31 8.60 -4.72 -13.75
CA LEU A 31 7.87 -5.96 -13.54
C LEU A 31 8.83 -7.14 -13.53
N ASP A 32 9.50 -7.36 -12.40
CA ASP A 32 10.47 -8.45 -12.29
C ASP A 32 9.81 -9.79 -11.96
N LEU A 33 8.87 -9.83 -11.00
CA LEU A 33 8.29 -11.07 -10.45
C LEU A 33 9.34 -12.13 -10.08
N SER A 34 10.52 -11.66 -9.71
CA SER A 34 11.65 -12.42 -9.21
C SER A 34 12.52 -11.49 -8.38
N PHE A 35 13.67 -11.99 -7.94
CA PHE A 35 14.66 -11.25 -7.16
C PHE A 35 16.00 -11.13 -7.92
N PRO A 36 16.06 -10.34 -9.01
CA PRO A 36 17.31 -10.06 -9.71
C PRO A 36 18.38 -9.55 -8.73
N CYS A 37 19.57 -10.14 -8.76
CA CYS A 37 20.66 -9.82 -7.83
C CYS A 37 20.26 -9.89 -6.34
N LYS A 38 19.26 -10.72 -5.99
CA LYS A 38 18.71 -10.87 -4.63
C LYS A 38 18.10 -9.58 -4.06
N LYS A 39 17.65 -8.68 -4.93
CA LYS A 39 16.98 -7.43 -4.54
C LYS A 39 15.47 -7.62 -4.61
N THR A 40 14.76 -7.03 -3.65
CA THR A 40 13.29 -7.14 -3.55
C THR A 40 12.56 -5.92 -4.12
N HIS A 41 13.23 -4.78 -4.22
CA HIS A 41 12.66 -3.50 -4.66
C HIS A 41 13.70 -2.65 -5.39
N ALA A 42 13.23 -1.63 -6.09
CA ALA A 42 14.09 -0.61 -6.68
C ALA A 42 14.96 0.07 -5.63
N ARG A 43 16.20 0.39 -6.03
CA ARG A 43 17.17 1.08 -5.19
C ARG A 43 16.64 2.44 -4.73
N GLU A 44 16.88 2.80 -3.48
CA GLU A 44 16.37 4.04 -2.86
C GLU A 44 14.84 4.16 -2.82
N GLY A 45 14.13 3.04 -3.02
CA GLY A 45 12.69 2.96 -2.87
C GLY A 45 12.24 3.13 -1.41
N ILE A 46 10.93 3.33 -1.22
CA ILE A 46 10.33 3.55 0.11
C ILE A 46 10.65 2.39 1.05
N PHE A 47 10.53 1.15 0.59
CA PHE A 47 10.81 -0.04 1.39
C PHE A 47 12.29 -0.14 1.80
N GLU A 48 13.23 0.16 0.91
CA GLU A 48 14.65 0.16 1.25
C GLU A 48 14.99 1.25 2.26
N LYS A 49 14.48 2.47 2.04
CA LYS A 49 14.65 3.60 2.97
C LYS A 49 14.05 3.32 4.32
N GLN A 50 12.87 2.71 4.37
CA GLN A 50 12.22 2.30 5.61
C GLN A 50 13.05 1.25 6.34
N ALA A 51 13.50 0.20 5.64
CA ALA A 51 14.32 -0.85 6.22
C ALA A 51 15.61 -0.28 6.84
N ARG A 52 16.25 0.68 6.15
CA ARG A 52 17.45 1.41 6.62
C ARG A 52 17.15 2.32 7.82
N ASN A 53 16.07 3.09 7.78
CA ASN A 53 15.67 3.99 8.89
C ASN A 53 15.25 3.26 10.18
N GLU A 54 14.97 1.98 10.08
CA GLU A 54 14.58 1.11 11.18
C GLU A 54 15.69 0.10 11.53
N GLU A 55 16.87 0.20 10.93
CA GLU A 55 17.97 -0.70 11.23
C GLU A 55 18.49 -0.48 12.66
N THR A 56 18.89 -1.56 13.31
CA THR A 56 19.51 -1.52 14.64
C THR A 56 20.72 -2.43 14.67
N ARG A 57 21.55 -2.32 15.71
CA ARG A 57 22.71 -3.21 15.91
C ARG A 57 22.34 -4.71 15.86
N PHE A 58 21.15 -5.08 16.33
CA PHE A 58 20.68 -6.47 16.37
C PHE A 58 19.80 -6.86 15.18
N ALA A 59 19.41 -5.89 14.35
CA ALA A 59 18.60 -6.10 13.15
C ALA A 59 19.10 -5.16 12.05
N PRO A 60 20.28 -5.45 11.46
CA PRO A 60 20.82 -4.66 10.37
C PRO A 60 19.94 -4.78 9.12
N PHE A 61 20.13 -3.86 8.17
CA PHE A 61 19.43 -3.88 6.88
C PHE A 61 19.49 -5.25 6.17
N SER A 62 20.65 -5.93 6.20
CA SER A 62 20.85 -7.24 5.58
C SER A 62 19.91 -8.31 6.15
N THR A 63 19.63 -8.29 7.46
CA THR A 63 18.67 -9.21 8.10
C THR A 63 17.26 -8.99 7.58
N LYS A 64 16.83 -7.73 7.43
CA LYS A 64 15.50 -7.40 6.90
C LYS A 64 15.38 -7.74 5.42
N ALA A 65 16.42 -7.49 4.64
CA ALA A 65 16.49 -7.85 3.24
C ALA A 65 16.38 -9.37 3.05
N ALA A 66 17.14 -10.15 3.84
CA ALA A 66 17.07 -11.61 3.83
C ALA A 66 15.69 -12.11 4.25
N PHE A 67 15.09 -11.54 5.31
CA PHE A 67 13.74 -11.92 5.72
C PHE A 67 12.71 -11.66 4.62
N SER A 68 12.78 -10.53 3.93
CA SER A 68 11.90 -10.23 2.80
C SER A 68 12.06 -11.26 1.68
N LEU A 69 13.31 -11.60 1.32
CA LEU A 69 13.65 -12.55 0.27
C LEU A 69 13.16 -13.97 0.55
N PHE A 70 13.25 -14.43 1.81
CA PHE A 70 12.91 -15.80 2.23
C PHE A 70 11.58 -15.87 3.00
N SER A 71 10.75 -14.83 2.93
CA SER A 71 9.45 -14.78 3.62
C SER A 71 8.40 -15.72 3.02
N ALA A 72 8.66 -16.26 1.83
CA ALA A 72 7.81 -17.24 1.15
C ALA A 72 8.69 -18.34 0.54
N PRO A 73 8.13 -19.52 0.24
CA PRO A 73 8.85 -20.61 -0.43
C PRO A 73 9.50 -20.10 -1.73
N SER A 74 10.83 -20.16 -1.77
CA SER A 74 11.61 -19.71 -2.93
C SER A 74 11.63 -20.76 -4.02
N LEU A 75 11.66 -20.31 -5.26
CA LEU A 75 11.64 -21.14 -6.46
C LEU A 75 12.71 -20.62 -7.42
N GLU A 76 13.41 -21.54 -8.08
CA GLU A 76 14.30 -21.19 -9.18
C GLU A 76 13.52 -21.25 -10.49
N LYS A 77 13.62 -20.18 -11.28
CA LYS A 77 12.94 -20.02 -12.58
C LYS A 77 13.90 -19.40 -13.58
N GLU A 78 13.48 -19.27 -14.84
CA GLU A 78 14.29 -18.63 -15.88
C GLU A 78 13.91 -17.17 -16.08
N ASN A 79 14.89 -16.33 -16.39
CA ASN A 79 14.68 -14.96 -16.86
C ASN A 79 14.61 -14.89 -18.40
N TYR A 80 14.48 -13.68 -18.97
CA TYR A 80 14.41 -13.52 -20.43
C TYR A 80 15.73 -13.79 -21.16
N LYS A 81 16.87 -13.80 -20.43
CA LYS A 81 18.18 -14.22 -20.94
C LYS A 81 18.39 -15.74 -20.91
N GLY A 82 17.46 -16.50 -20.32
CA GLY A 82 17.61 -17.94 -20.09
C GLY A 82 18.49 -18.29 -18.88
N GLU A 83 18.76 -17.34 -18.00
CA GLU A 83 19.51 -17.55 -16.77
C GLU A 83 18.58 -17.88 -15.60
N THR A 84 19.07 -18.65 -14.63
CA THR A 84 18.31 -18.95 -13.42
C THR A 84 18.17 -17.72 -12.53
N VAL A 85 16.94 -17.40 -12.15
CA VAL A 85 16.58 -16.33 -11.21
C VAL A 85 15.77 -16.89 -10.04
N LEU A 86 16.01 -16.33 -8.85
CA LEU A 86 15.24 -16.65 -7.65
C LEU A 86 13.90 -15.92 -7.70
N SER A 87 12.81 -16.64 -7.49
CA SER A 87 11.45 -16.10 -7.34
C SER A 87 10.78 -16.77 -6.12
N ASP A 88 9.50 -16.52 -5.89
CA ASP A 88 8.72 -17.17 -4.85
C ASP A 88 7.31 -17.52 -5.32
N SER A 89 6.60 -18.32 -4.51
CA SER A 89 5.21 -18.73 -4.77
C SER A 89 4.21 -17.58 -4.96
N ARG A 90 4.43 -16.40 -4.37
CA ARG A 90 3.55 -15.24 -4.52
C ARG A 90 3.75 -14.57 -5.87
N MET A 91 5.01 -14.43 -6.28
CA MET A 91 5.39 -13.90 -7.58
C MET A 91 4.92 -14.84 -8.71
N GLU A 92 5.00 -16.15 -8.50
CA GLU A 92 4.49 -17.15 -9.46
C GLU A 92 2.98 -17.02 -9.67
N LEU A 93 2.19 -16.75 -8.62
CA LEU A 93 0.76 -16.49 -8.76
C LEU A 93 0.48 -15.30 -9.70
N TYR A 94 1.25 -14.21 -9.58
CA TYR A 94 1.10 -13.06 -10.47
C TYR A 94 1.58 -13.34 -11.88
N ALA A 95 2.65 -14.12 -12.05
CA ALA A 95 3.14 -14.53 -13.36
C ALA A 95 2.08 -15.37 -14.10
N TRP A 96 1.48 -16.35 -13.41
CA TRP A 96 0.38 -17.16 -13.92
C TRP A 96 -0.84 -16.29 -14.28
N TRP A 97 -1.16 -15.30 -13.45
CA TRP A 97 -2.25 -14.38 -13.76
C TRP A 97 -2.00 -13.61 -15.07
N PHE A 98 -0.78 -13.10 -15.28
CA PHE A 98 -0.41 -12.39 -16.51
C PHE A 98 -0.49 -13.31 -17.73
N GLU A 99 0.08 -14.51 -17.64
CA GLU A 99 0.01 -15.53 -18.68
C GLU A 99 -1.45 -15.84 -19.05
N SER A 100 -2.30 -16.10 -18.05
CA SER A 100 -3.72 -16.40 -18.27
C SER A 100 -4.44 -15.24 -18.95
N LYS A 101 -4.17 -13.99 -18.56
CA LYS A 101 -4.86 -12.82 -19.11
C LYS A 101 -4.39 -12.42 -20.50
N ILE A 102 -3.12 -12.61 -20.79
CA ILE A 102 -2.57 -12.41 -22.13
C ILE A 102 -3.05 -13.51 -23.08
N ALA A 103 -3.23 -14.74 -22.61
CA ALA A 103 -3.84 -15.80 -23.42
C ALA A 103 -5.32 -15.48 -23.75
N GLU A 104 -6.05 -14.85 -22.83
CA GLU A 104 -7.45 -14.46 -23.00
C GLU A 104 -7.62 -13.24 -23.94
N HIS A 105 -6.62 -12.36 -24.01
CA HIS A 105 -6.73 -11.05 -24.66
C HIS A 105 -5.60 -10.79 -25.66
N LYS A 106 -5.92 -10.20 -26.82
CA LYS A 106 -4.95 -9.93 -27.90
C LYS A 106 -4.03 -8.72 -27.64
N THR A 107 -3.79 -8.38 -26.39
CA THR A 107 -3.03 -7.19 -26.00
C THR A 107 -1.55 -7.54 -25.95
N LYS A 108 -0.76 -6.94 -26.85
CA LYS A 108 0.69 -7.19 -26.88
C LYS A 108 1.32 -6.57 -25.65
N THR A 109 2.08 -7.38 -24.93
CA THR A 109 2.68 -6.98 -23.66
C THR A 109 4.18 -7.24 -23.71
N TYR A 110 4.94 -6.23 -23.30
CA TYR A 110 6.38 -6.25 -23.33
C TYR A 110 6.98 -5.91 -21.98
N VAL A 111 8.17 -6.43 -21.69
CA VAL A 111 9.02 -5.99 -20.57
C VAL A 111 10.25 -5.28 -21.09
N LEU A 112 10.70 -4.26 -20.35
CA LEU A 112 11.89 -3.48 -20.70
C LEU A 112 13.16 -3.96 -19.97
N SER A 113 13.04 -4.94 -19.08
CA SER A 113 14.14 -5.57 -18.34
C SER A 113 14.15 -7.06 -18.65
N GLU A 114 15.34 -7.61 -18.92
CA GLU A 114 15.52 -9.04 -19.20
C GLU A 114 15.79 -9.86 -17.93
N GLU A 115 16.08 -9.20 -16.80
CA GLU A 115 16.54 -9.86 -15.57
C GLU A 115 15.39 -10.47 -14.75
N GLY A 116 14.16 -10.03 -15.01
CA GLY A 116 12.93 -10.52 -14.39
C GLY A 116 12.54 -11.94 -14.83
N LEU A 117 11.61 -12.54 -14.09
CA LEU A 117 10.98 -13.82 -14.42
C LEU A 117 10.41 -13.79 -15.84
N LYS A 118 10.73 -14.81 -16.63
CA LYS A 118 10.15 -15.00 -17.96
C LYS A 118 8.70 -15.44 -17.83
N ILE A 119 7.79 -14.70 -18.46
CA ILE A 119 6.35 -14.96 -18.42
C ILE A 119 5.89 -15.31 -19.84
N PRO A 120 5.25 -16.47 -20.07
CA PRO A 120 4.71 -16.80 -21.39
C PRO A 120 3.71 -15.74 -21.88
N GLY A 121 3.85 -15.33 -23.14
CA GLY A 121 3.01 -14.29 -23.76
C GLY A 121 3.51 -12.85 -23.54
N ILE A 122 4.53 -12.64 -22.71
CA ILE A 122 5.24 -11.36 -22.59
C ILE A 122 6.59 -11.47 -23.27
N ASP A 123 6.92 -10.51 -24.14
CA ASP A 123 8.19 -10.48 -24.85
C ASP A 123 9.12 -9.38 -24.28
N PHE A 124 10.43 -9.61 -24.33
CA PHE A 124 11.38 -8.53 -24.06
C PHE A 124 11.38 -7.51 -25.21
N TYR A 125 11.39 -6.22 -24.84
CA TYR A 125 11.53 -5.12 -25.77
C TYR A 125 12.65 -4.18 -25.34
N ASN A 126 13.58 -3.91 -26.24
CA ASN A 126 14.72 -3.05 -25.96
C ASN A 126 14.25 -1.60 -25.76
N ILE A 127 14.64 -1.00 -24.63
CA ILE A 127 14.23 0.36 -24.25
C ILE A 127 14.71 1.44 -25.23
N GLU A 128 15.91 1.31 -25.81
CA GLU A 128 16.43 2.27 -26.78
C GLU A 128 15.60 2.24 -28.07
N LYS A 129 15.14 1.06 -28.50
CA LYS A 129 14.21 0.95 -29.63
C LYS A 129 12.89 1.65 -29.35
N LEU A 130 12.37 1.52 -28.12
CA LEU A 130 11.13 2.18 -27.70
C LEU A 130 11.27 3.70 -27.72
N LEU A 131 12.35 4.22 -27.13
CA LEU A 131 12.61 5.67 -27.06
C LEU A 131 12.83 6.30 -28.45
N ASN A 132 13.30 5.52 -29.43
CA ASN A 132 13.54 5.98 -30.79
C ASN A 132 12.30 5.87 -31.71
N GLN A 133 11.16 5.36 -31.24
CA GLN A 133 9.93 5.33 -32.04
C GLN A 133 9.35 6.73 -32.24
N LYS A 134 9.20 7.13 -33.51
CA LYS A 134 8.76 8.49 -33.90
C LYS A 134 7.25 8.71 -33.85
N ASN A 135 6.44 7.66 -33.69
CA ASN A 135 4.98 7.71 -33.80
C ASN A 135 4.27 7.23 -32.52
N ILE A 136 4.43 7.95 -31.41
CA ILE A 136 3.52 7.81 -30.27
C ILE A 136 2.32 8.72 -30.57
N GLU A 137 1.35 8.19 -31.32
CA GLU A 137 0.09 8.90 -31.54
C GLU A 137 -0.64 9.03 -30.20
N LYS A 138 -0.82 10.27 -29.74
CA LYS A 138 -1.66 10.54 -28.58
C LYS A 138 -3.11 10.28 -28.97
N LYS A 139 -3.60 9.09 -28.67
CA LYS A 139 -5.01 8.79 -28.78
C LYS A 139 -5.71 9.32 -27.53
N GLU A 140 -6.63 10.27 -27.70
CA GLU A 140 -7.53 10.62 -26.62
C GLU A 140 -8.37 9.40 -26.27
N CYS A 141 -8.16 8.88 -25.06
CA CYS A 141 -9.01 7.83 -24.55
C CYS A 141 -10.29 8.48 -24.00
N SER A 142 -11.42 8.23 -24.66
CA SER A 142 -12.73 8.51 -24.09
C SER A 142 -12.97 7.50 -22.97
N ILE A 143 -12.60 7.86 -21.75
CA ILE A 143 -13.04 7.12 -20.56
C ILE A 143 -14.55 7.37 -20.47
N PRO A 144 -15.42 6.35 -20.59
CA PRO A 144 -16.85 6.57 -20.40
C PRO A 144 -17.04 7.25 -19.03
N PRO A 145 -17.89 8.29 -18.94
CA PRO A 145 -18.05 9.03 -17.70
C PRO A 145 -18.33 8.02 -16.59
N LEU A 146 -17.57 8.11 -15.48
CA LEU A 146 -17.88 7.33 -14.28
C LEU A 146 -19.38 7.52 -14.05
N HIS A 147 -20.16 6.45 -14.18
CA HIS A 147 -21.53 6.49 -13.69
C HIS A 147 -21.38 6.78 -12.21
N LYS A 148 -21.60 8.04 -11.82
CA LYS A 148 -21.67 8.43 -10.43
C LYS A 148 -22.82 7.63 -9.87
N ASN A 149 -22.51 6.49 -9.27
CA ASN A 149 -23.47 5.75 -8.49
C ASN A 149 -23.59 6.52 -7.17
N THR A 150 -24.18 7.71 -7.27
CA THR A 150 -24.35 8.70 -6.19
C THR A 150 -25.02 8.05 -5.00
N ASP A 151 -25.88 7.06 -5.25
CA ASP A 151 -26.60 6.31 -4.23
C ASP A 151 -25.67 5.36 -3.47
N LEU A 152 -24.76 4.66 -4.16
CA LEU A 152 -23.75 3.82 -3.51
C LEU A 152 -22.74 4.67 -2.72
N ILE A 153 -22.24 5.76 -3.32
CA ILE A 153 -21.29 6.67 -2.67
C ILE A 153 -21.92 7.34 -1.44
N SER A 154 -23.17 7.80 -1.54
CA SER A 154 -23.89 8.40 -0.41
C SER A 154 -24.18 7.37 0.69
N LYS A 155 -24.49 6.13 0.33
CA LYS A 155 -24.68 5.03 1.30
C LYS A 155 -23.40 4.72 2.05
N ILE A 156 -22.29 4.50 1.34
CA ILE A 156 -20.96 4.28 1.93
C ILE A 156 -20.57 5.46 2.84
N LYS A 157 -20.80 6.70 2.37
CA LYS A 157 -20.54 7.91 3.15
C LYS A 157 -21.35 7.93 4.45
N SER A 158 -22.63 7.59 4.40
CA SER A 158 -23.51 7.57 5.58
C SER A 158 -23.12 6.47 6.59
N GLU A 159 -22.68 5.31 6.12
CA GLU A 159 -22.18 4.22 6.98
C GLU A 159 -20.85 4.60 7.64
N LEU A 160 -19.92 5.16 6.87
CA LEU A 160 -18.63 5.62 7.39
C LEU A 160 -18.80 6.72 8.44
N GLN A 161 -19.70 7.67 8.21
CA GLN A 161 -20.02 8.73 9.16
C GLN A 161 -20.60 8.20 10.47
N LYS A 162 -21.52 7.22 10.41
CA LYS A 162 -22.08 6.57 11.60
C LYS A 162 -20.99 5.84 12.40
N GLN A 163 -20.09 5.15 11.72
CA GLN A 163 -18.99 4.44 12.36
C GLN A 163 -18.02 5.40 13.04
N ILE A 164 -17.62 6.48 12.36
CA ILE A 164 -16.75 7.53 12.94
C ILE A 164 -17.37 8.15 14.19
N ALA A 165 -18.67 8.46 14.15
CA ALA A 165 -19.38 9.04 15.30
C ALA A 165 -19.41 8.07 16.51
N SER A 166 -19.59 6.78 16.27
CA SER A 166 -19.53 5.74 17.30
C SER A 166 -18.13 5.67 17.93
N ASP A 167 -17.09 5.63 17.11
CA ASP A 167 -15.70 5.51 17.58
C ASP A 167 -15.25 6.76 18.35
N LEU A 168 -15.70 7.96 17.93
CA LEU A 168 -15.47 9.20 18.68
C LEU A 168 -16.14 9.18 20.05
N LYS A 169 -17.36 8.65 20.15
CA LYS A 169 -18.09 8.54 21.42
C LYS A 169 -17.35 7.62 22.39
N LEU A 170 -16.87 6.47 21.91
CA LEU A 170 -16.05 5.54 22.71
C LEU A 170 -14.76 6.20 23.21
N CYS A 171 -14.07 6.95 22.35
CA CYS A 171 -12.87 7.70 22.74
C CYS A 171 -13.18 8.75 23.83
N GLN A 172 -14.29 9.48 23.70
CA GLN A 172 -14.71 10.49 24.67
C GLN A 172 -15.11 9.89 26.02
N GLU A 173 -15.81 8.77 26.03
CA GLU A 173 -16.18 8.05 27.26
C GLU A 173 -14.94 7.54 28.00
N ALA A 174 -13.95 7.02 27.27
CA ALA A 174 -12.70 6.58 27.85
C ALA A 174 -11.86 7.74 28.42
N MET A 175 -11.83 8.90 27.76
CA MET A 175 -11.19 10.10 28.32
C MET A 175 -11.87 10.55 29.62
N LYS A 176 -13.21 10.58 29.67
CA LYS A 176 -13.96 10.91 30.90
C LYS A 176 -13.69 9.93 32.04
N ALA A 177 -13.51 8.65 31.73
CA ALA A 177 -13.17 7.62 32.72
C ALA A 177 -11.77 7.83 33.29
N ILE A 178 -10.80 8.24 32.45
CA ILE A 178 -9.45 8.60 32.88
C ILE A 178 -9.48 9.84 33.79
N ASP A 179 -10.16 10.90 33.38
CA ASP A 179 -10.22 12.17 34.14
C ASP A 179 -10.90 12.01 35.51
N LYS A 180 -11.91 11.14 35.64
CA LYS A 180 -12.63 10.91 36.90
C LYS A 180 -11.85 10.10 37.93
N ASN A 181 -11.03 9.17 37.49
CA ASN A 181 -10.45 8.19 38.39
C ASN A 181 -9.05 8.56 38.90
N ASN A 182 -8.37 9.55 38.30
CA ASN A 182 -6.98 9.92 38.67
C ASN A 182 -6.04 8.68 38.78
N THR A 183 -6.43 7.56 38.16
CA THR A 183 -5.75 6.29 38.29
C THR A 183 -5.00 6.05 36.99
N THR A 184 -3.72 6.33 37.08
CA THR A 184 -2.64 5.96 36.17
C THR A 184 -2.46 4.44 36.15
N SER A 185 -3.44 3.70 35.65
CA SER A 185 -3.24 2.25 35.43
C SER A 185 -2.96 1.96 33.96
N PHE A 186 -1.86 1.23 33.74
CA PHE A 186 -1.51 0.55 32.50
C PHE A 186 -2.69 -0.20 31.88
N GLU A 187 -3.61 -0.73 32.71
CA GLU A 187 -4.84 -1.38 32.27
C GLU A 187 -5.80 -0.46 31.50
N THR A 188 -5.85 0.83 31.84
CA THR A 188 -6.71 1.80 31.15
C THR A 188 -6.14 2.12 29.77
N ALA A 189 -4.81 2.23 29.66
CA ALA A 189 -4.11 2.42 28.40
C ALA A 189 -4.17 1.16 27.50
N GLU A 190 -4.09 -0.05 28.07
CA GLU A 190 -4.29 -1.30 27.34
C GLU A 190 -5.73 -1.45 26.85
N LYS A 191 -6.74 -1.24 27.69
CA LYS A 191 -8.15 -1.27 27.28
C LYS A 191 -8.42 -0.30 26.13
N LEU A 192 -7.84 0.89 26.20
CA LEU A 192 -7.95 1.90 25.15
C LEU A 192 -7.23 1.50 23.86
N LYS A 193 -6.03 0.93 23.97
CA LYS A 193 -5.32 0.38 22.82
C LYS A 193 -6.13 -0.75 22.17
N THR A 194 -6.73 -1.63 22.96
CA THR A 194 -7.60 -2.70 22.49
C THR A 194 -8.82 -2.14 21.74
N ILE A 195 -9.51 -1.16 22.32
CA ILE A 195 -10.66 -0.48 21.68
C ILE A 195 -10.23 0.20 20.37
N LEU A 196 -9.11 0.91 20.37
CA LEU A 196 -8.58 1.57 19.17
C LEU A 196 -8.16 0.55 18.11
N THR A 197 -7.50 -0.56 18.46
CA THR A 197 -7.13 -1.62 17.50
C THR A 197 -8.34 -2.37 16.95
N GLN A 198 -9.46 -2.37 17.66
CA GLN A 198 -10.73 -2.92 17.19
C GLN A 198 -11.53 -1.93 16.34
N SER A 199 -11.16 -0.64 16.33
CA SER A 199 -11.78 0.36 15.46
C SER A 199 -11.37 0.12 14.01
N PRO A 200 -12.33 0.14 13.06
CA PRO A 200 -12.05 0.11 11.62
C PRO A 200 -11.22 1.31 11.15
N LEU A 201 -11.06 2.36 11.96
CA LEU A 201 -10.26 3.56 11.67
C LEU A 201 -8.78 3.38 12.00
N TYR A 202 -8.40 2.37 12.79
CA TYR A 202 -7.00 2.10 13.15
C TYR A 202 -6.05 2.04 11.95
N PRO A 203 -6.41 1.37 10.82
CA PRO A 203 -5.55 1.33 9.64
C PRO A 203 -5.46 2.67 8.89
N ILE A 204 -6.37 3.61 9.16
CA ILE A 204 -6.52 4.88 8.45
C ILE A 204 -5.81 6.03 9.18
N LEU A 205 -5.55 5.90 10.48
CA LEU A 205 -4.78 6.88 11.27
C LEU A 205 -3.43 7.27 10.64
N PRO A 206 -2.63 6.35 10.06
CA PRO A 206 -1.37 6.71 9.41
C PRO A 206 -1.55 7.56 8.14
N LEU A 207 -2.71 7.49 7.48
CA LEU A 207 -3.01 8.23 6.25
C LEU A 207 -3.19 9.74 6.52
N ALA A 208 -3.42 10.14 7.78
CA ALA A 208 -3.51 11.53 8.21
C ALA A 208 -2.14 12.23 8.40
N GLY A 209 -1.04 11.54 8.10
CA GLY A 209 0.29 12.13 7.98
C GLY A 209 1.26 11.86 9.13
N GLU A 210 0.87 11.11 10.16
CA GLU A 210 1.76 10.71 11.25
C GLU A 210 1.62 9.21 11.55
N SER A 211 2.71 8.46 11.37
CA SER A 211 2.83 7.05 11.78
C SER A 211 2.80 6.89 13.30
N ASP A 212 2.45 5.69 13.81
CA ASP A 212 2.50 5.34 15.24
C ASP A 212 3.84 5.71 15.89
N ARG A 213 4.95 5.52 15.15
CA ARG A 213 6.30 5.87 15.62
C ARG A 213 6.51 7.38 15.76
N GLN A 214 5.90 8.18 14.88
CA GLN A 214 5.92 9.65 14.98
C GLN A 214 5.06 10.15 16.12
N ILE A 215 3.86 9.56 16.32
CA ILE A 215 2.96 9.84 17.44
C ILE A 215 3.67 9.57 18.78
N GLN A 216 4.29 8.40 18.90
CA GLN A 216 5.04 8.04 20.11
C GLN A 216 6.22 8.98 20.38
N LYS A 217 6.99 9.35 19.35
CA LYS A 217 8.10 10.32 19.52
C LYS A 217 7.60 11.69 19.99
N LYS A 218 6.52 12.19 19.38
CA LYS A 218 5.90 13.47 19.71
C LYS A 218 5.36 13.47 21.14
N ALA A 219 4.68 12.39 21.52
CA ALA A 219 4.15 12.19 22.86
C ALA A 219 5.26 12.10 23.92
N ARG A 220 6.38 11.41 23.64
CA ARG A 220 7.53 11.36 24.58
C ARG A 220 8.09 12.74 24.84
N LYS A 221 8.29 13.52 23.77
CA LYS A 221 8.79 14.89 23.85
C LYS A 221 7.84 15.79 24.66
N LYS A 222 6.54 15.72 24.39
CA LYS A 222 5.51 16.52 25.06
C LYS A 222 5.30 16.13 26.53
N ALA A 223 5.38 14.83 26.86
CA ALA A 223 5.33 14.34 28.23
C ALA A 223 6.50 14.85 29.08
N MET A 224 7.70 14.85 28.51
CA MET A 224 8.90 15.37 29.15
C MET A 224 8.85 16.89 29.38
N LEU A 225 8.27 17.64 28.42
CA LEU A 225 8.11 19.10 28.51
C LEU A 225 7.01 19.53 29.50
N GLU A 226 5.90 18.79 29.55
CA GLU A 226 4.74 19.14 30.38
C GLU A 226 4.79 18.49 31.78
N ASN A 227 5.83 17.69 32.06
CA ASN A 227 5.98 16.90 33.28
C ASN A 227 4.73 16.05 33.57
N LYS A 228 4.18 15.42 32.52
CA LYS A 228 2.99 14.56 32.55
C LYS A 228 3.38 13.13 32.22
N GLU A 229 2.56 12.17 32.64
CA GLU A 229 2.78 10.78 32.23
C GLU A 229 2.74 10.62 30.72
N PHE A 230 3.70 9.84 30.20
CA PHE A 230 3.79 9.53 28.77
C PHE A 230 2.52 8.86 28.23
N SER A 231 1.86 8.03 29.03
CA SER A 231 0.58 7.38 28.72
C SER A 231 -0.53 8.40 28.38
N HIS A 232 -0.70 9.42 29.20
CA HIS A 232 -1.67 10.51 29.01
C HIS A 232 -1.38 11.31 27.74
N VAL A 233 -0.12 11.68 27.54
CA VAL A 233 0.27 12.51 26.40
C VAL A 233 0.23 11.72 25.09
N LEU A 234 0.52 10.41 25.15
CA LEU A 234 0.39 9.51 24.01
C LEU A 234 -1.06 9.40 23.56
N LEU A 235 -1.99 9.23 24.52
CA LEU A 235 -3.41 9.18 24.22
C LEU A 235 -3.92 10.49 23.60
N PHE A 236 -3.48 11.63 24.13
CA PHE A 236 -3.80 12.94 23.58
C PHE A 236 -3.30 13.11 22.14
N CYS A 237 -2.06 12.69 21.85
CA CYS A 237 -1.51 12.74 20.50
C CYS A 237 -2.21 11.78 19.52
N PHE A 238 -2.64 10.60 19.98
CA PHE A 238 -3.48 9.71 19.17
C PHE A 238 -4.83 10.35 18.84
N PHE A 239 -5.47 10.99 19.82
CA PHE A 239 -6.76 11.65 19.62
C PHE A 239 -6.65 12.83 18.65
N GLU A 240 -5.62 13.68 18.77
CA GLU A 240 -5.37 14.76 17.82
C GLU A 240 -5.21 14.25 16.38
N ASN A 241 -4.52 13.12 16.18
CA ASN A 241 -4.37 12.55 14.85
C ASN A 241 -5.64 11.87 14.33
N ALA A 242 -6.43 11.24 15.19
CA ALA A 242 -7.74 10.72 14.81
C ALA A 242 -8.64 11.86 14.30
N GLN A 243 -8.67 12.99 14.98
CA GLN A 243 -9.43 14.17 14.54
C GLN A 243 -8.95 14.71 13.19
N LYS A 244 -7.63 14.76 12.97
CA LYS A 244 -7.07 15.16 11.67
C LYS A 244 -7.41 14.18 10.56
N ALA A 245 -7.37 12.87 10.82
CA ALA A 245 -7.74 11.83 9.87
C ALA A 245 -9.20 11.98 9.44
N ILE A 246 -10.09 12.25 10.39
CA ILE A 246 -11.51 12.49 10.12
C ILE A 246 -11.70 13.72 9.25
N LEU A 247 -11.07 14.85 9.60
CA LEU A 247 -11.16 16.08 8.80
C LEU A 247 -10.60 15.90 7.38
N PHE A 248 -9.54 15.11 7.23
CA PHE A 248 -8.97 14.76 5.93
C PHE A 248 -9.93 13.90 5.09
N LEU A 249 -10.59 12.90 5.70
CA LEU A 249 -11.61 12.09 5.04
C LEU A 249 -12.82 12.93 4.63
N GLU A 250 -13.32 13.80 5.50
CA GLU A 250 -14.45 14.71 5.20
C GLU A 250 -14.16 15.63 4.00
N LYS A 251 -12.95 16.20 3.95
CA LYS A 251 -12.50 17.00 2.80
C LYS A 251 -12.36 16.15 1.54
N SER A 252 -11.72 14.98 1.63
CA SER A 252 -11.53 14.09 0.49
C SER A 252 -12.87 13.62 -0.11
N LEU A 253 -13.88 13.44 0.74
CA LEU A 253 -15.27 13.11 0.36
C LEU A 253 -16.10 14.31 -0.16
N GLN A 254 -15.58 15.55 -0.10
CA GLN A 254 -16.18 16.70 -0.79
C GLN A 254 -15.70 16.84 -2.23
N TYR A 255 -14.53 16.27 -2.55
CA TYR A 255 -13.92 16.33 -3.87
C TYR A 255 -14.12 15.06 -4.72
N ALA A 256 -14.79 14.04 -4.18
CA ALA A 256 -15.24 12.82 -4.86
C ALA A 256 -16.71 12.94 -5.29
#